data_AF-A0A4Y2DRQ1-F1
#
_entry.id   AF-A0A4Y2DRQ1-F1
#
_cell.length_a   1.000
_cell.length_b   1.000
_cell.length_c   1.000
_cell.angle_alpha   90.00
_cell.angle_beta   90.00
_cell.angle_gamma   90.00
#
_symmetry.space_group_name_H-M   'P 1'
#
loop_
_entity.id
_entity.type
_entity.pdbx_description
1 polymer ?
#
loop_
_entity_poly.entity_id
_entity_poly.type
_entity_poly.pdbx_seq_one_letter_code
_entity_poly.pdbx_strand_id
1 'polypeptide(L)'
;MAGHPLSIQVRVHHLNENENLEHTLFSIKKGSVIQFKLGSTLFGQSIKLFINYPENPTDGFKRLVYRELKWRSDSLNKGDDTALHCDVTFELAGSFHYFFIPEGG
;
A
#
# COMPACT_ATOMS: atom_id res chain seq x y z
N MET A 1 13.36 19.01 28.00
CA MET A 1 13.35 17.81 27.14
C MET A 1 12.42 18.09 25.97
N ALA A 2 12.94 18.66 24.88
CA ALA A 2 12.13 18.95 23.69
C ALA A 2 11.83 17.61 22.98
N GLY A 3 10.56 17.21 22.95
CA GLY A 3 10.14 16.03 22.20
C GLY A 3 10.45 16.24 20.73
N HIS A 4 11.34 15.43 20.18
CA HIS A 4 11.50 15.31 18.74
C HIS A 4 10.11 14.99 18.16
N PRO A 5 9.65 15.65 17.08
CA PRO A 5 8.45 15.18 16.40
C PRO A 5 8.70 13.72 16.02
N LEU A 6 7.78 12.83 16.44
CA LEU A 6 7.83 11.42 16.05
C LEU A 6 7.88 11.40 14.52
N SER A 7 9.04 11.08 13.96
CA SER A 7 9.24 11.05 12.53
C SER A 7 8.36 9.95 11.96
N ILE A 8 7.35 10.33 11.18
CA ILE A 8 6.51 9.37 10.47
C ILE A 8 7.43 8.62 9.50
N GLN A 9 7.58 7.31 9.73
CA GLN A 9 8.37 6.46 8.86
C GLN A 9 7.54 6.11 7.63
N VAL A 10 7.95 6.59 6.45
CA VAL A 10 7.42 6.16 5.15
C VAL A 10 8.31 5.05 4.59
N ARG A 11 7.72 3.96 4.11
CA ARG A 11 8.41 2.88 3.39
C ARG A 11 7.75 2.63 2.05
N VAL A 12 8.55 2.59 1.00
CA VAL A 12 8.06 2.30 -0.35
C VAL A 12 8.07 0.79 -0.58
N HIS A 13 6.94 0.27 -1.04
CA HIS A 13 6.76 -1.14 -1.43
C HIS A 13 6.41 -1.20 -2.92
N HIS A 14 7.29 -1.77 -3.73
CA HIS A 14 7.06 -1.88 -5.17
C HIS A 14 6.31 -3.17 -5.48
N LEU A 15 5.25 -3.06 -6.28
CA LEU A 15 4.46 -4.19 -6.75
C LEU A 15 5.06 -4.69 -8.08
N ASN A 16 5.44 -5.96 -8.15
CA ASN A 16 5.93 -6.56 -9.37
C ASN A 16 5.01 -7.70 -9.84
N GLU A 17 4.88 -7.85 -11.15
CA GLU A 17 4.25 -9.03 -11.74
C GLU A 17 5.05 -10.29 -11.40
N ASN A 18 4.35 -11.41 -11.21
CA ASN A 18 4.93 -12.72 -10.89
C ASN A 18 5.71 -12.78 -9.56
N GLU A 19 5.55 -11.77 -8.70
CA GLU A 19 6.13 -11.76 -7.36
C GLU A 19 5.22 -12.51 -6.38
N ASN A 20 5.57 -13.76 -6.05
CA ASN A 20 4.87 -14.49 -4.99
C ASN A 20 5.47 -14.14 -3.62
N LEU A 21 4.77 -13.28 -2.89
CA LEU A 21 5.12 -12.87 -1.53
C LEU A 21 4.22 -13.49 -0.44
N GLU A 22 3.42 -14.51 -0.75
CA GLU A 22 2.48 -15.09 0.23
C GLU A 22 3.19 -15.63 1.48
N HIS A 23 4.45 -16.06 1.33
CA HIS A 23 5.28 -16.55 2.43
C HIS A 23 6.26 -15.50 3.00
N THR A 24 6.17 -14.24 2.56
CA THR A 24 7.06 -13.16 2.97
C THR A 24 6.37 -12.24 3.97
N LEU A 25 7.00 -12.04 5.13
CA LEU A 25 6.48 -11.14 6.18
C LEU A 25 7.25 -9.82 6.19
N PHE A 26 6.54 -8.72 5.92
CA PHE A 26 7.08 -7.37 6.01
C PHE A 26 6.77 -6.78 7.38
N SER A 27 7.80 -6.66 8.22
CA SER A 27 7.66 -6.12 9.58
C SER A 27 7.82 -4.59 9.58
N ILE A 28 6.79 -3.87 10.00
CA ILE A 28 6.74 -2.40 10.02
C ILE A 28 6.44 -1.88 11.43
N LYS A 29 6.82 -0.64 11.74
CA LYS A 29 6.49 -0.03 13.03
C LYS A 29 5.06 0.50 12.99
N LYS A 30 4.35 0.42 14.12
CA LYS A 30 3.06 1.10 14.27
C LYS A 30 3.25 2.60 14.07
N GLY A 31 2.33 3.22 13.34
CA GLY A 31 2.40 4.61 12.89
C GLY A 31 3.23 4.82 11.62
N SER A 32 3.75 3.76 11.00
CA SER A 32 4.40 3.87 9.69
C SER A 32 3.38 4.00 8.57
N VAL A 33 3.81 4.65 7.49
CA VAL A 33 3.10 4.70 6.20
C VAL A 33 3.79 3.74 5.24
N ILE A 34 3.01 2.88 4.61
CA ILE A 34 3.48 2.10 3.46
C ILE A 34 2.93 2.75 2.21
N GLN A 35 3.84 3.12 1.33
CA GLN A 35 3.55 3.68 0.01
C GLN A 35 3.75 2.57 -1.02
N PHE A 36 2.65 2.02 -1.53
CA PHE A 36 2.66 1.08 -2.63
C PHE A 36 2.93 1.83 -3.93
N LYS A 37 3.88 1.35 -4.74
CA LYS A 37 4.19 1.87 -6.07
C LYS A 37 4.19 0.74 -7.09
N LEU A 38 3.94 1.08 -8.35
CA LEU A 38 4.19 0.14 -9.43
C LEU A 38 5.70 -0.13 -9.54
N GLY A 39 6.06 -1.40 -9.58
CA GLY A 39 7.38 -1.85 -9.99
C GLY A 39 7.50 -1.84 -11.51
N SER A 40 8.72 -1.97 -12.01
CA SER A 40 9.02 -1.84 -13.45
C SER A 40 8.27 -2.84 -14.34
N THR A 41 7.91 -3.99 -13.80
CA THR A 41 7.15 -5.05 -14.50
C THR A 41 5.68 -4.70 -14.72
N LEU A 42 5.12 -3.76 -13.94
CA LEU A 42 3.73 -3.32 -14.05
C LEU A 42 3.58 -1.95 -14.72
N PHE A 43 4.65 -1.34 -15.20
CA PHE A 43 4.56 -0.10 -15.97
C PHE A 43 3.77 -0.33 -17.27
N GLY A 44 2.92 0.64 -17.61
CA GLY A 44 1.93 0.56 -18.68
C GLY A 44 0.72 -0.31 -18.37
N GLN A 45 0.68 -1.00 -17.22
CA GLN A 45 -0.46 -1.83 -16.81
C GLN A 45 -1.34 -1.06 -15.82
N SER A 46 -2.66 -1.28 -15.92
CA SER A 46 -3.62 -0.80 -14.92
C SER A 46 -3.96 -1.95 -13.99
N ILE A 47 -3.81 -1.75 -12.68
CA ILE A 47 -4.11 -2.76 -11.66
C ILE A 47 -4.99 -2.17 -10.56
N LYS A 48 -5.80 -3.03 -9.93
CA LYS A 48 -6.53 -2.72 -8.71
C LYS A 48 -5.82 -3.35 -7.52
N LEU A 49 -5.54 -2.56 -6.49
CA LEU A 49 -4.86 -3.00 -5.28
C LEU A 49 -5.88 -3.11 -4.14
N PHE A 50 -5.87 -4.24 -3.44
CA PHE A 50 -6.78 -4.54 -2.34
C PHE A 50 -6.00 -4.83 -1.07
N ILE A 51 -6.52 -4.39 0.07
CA ILE A 51 -5.95 -4.66 1.39
C ILE A 51 -7.04 -4.91 2.43
N ASN A 52 -6.80 -5.82 3.38
CA ASN A 52 -7.73 -6.07 4.49
C ASN A 52 -7.51 -5.17 5.72
N TYR A 53 -6.62 -4.20 5.62
CA TYR A 53 -6.46 -3.16 6.63
C TYR A 53 -7.67 -2.21 6.55
N PRO A 54 -8.38 -1.99 7.68
CA PRO A 54 -9.60 -1.19 7.68
C PRO A 54 -9.32 0.26 7.28
N GLU A 55 -10.29 0.93 6.68
CA GLU A 55 -10.13 2.33 6.28
C GLU A 55 -9.90 3.24 7.49
N ASN A 56 -10.68 3.03 8.55
CA ASN A 56 -10.46 3.68 9.84
C ASN A 56 -10.05 2.65 10.89
N PRO A 57 -9.05 2.95 11.74
CA PRO A 57 -8.64 2.05 12.82
C PRO A 57 -9.79 1.67 13.79
N THR A 58 -10.83 2.50 13.87
CA THR A 58 -11.99 2.32 14.75
C THR A 58 -13.06 1.37 14.21
N ASP A 59 -13.08 1.08 12.91
CA ASP A 59 -14.09 0.20 12.27
C ASP A 59 -13.96 -1.28 12.67
N GLY A 60 -12.86 -1.63 13.36
CA GLY A 60 -12.52 -3.00 13.72
C GLY A 60 -11.92 -3.77 12.55
N PHE A 61 -10.91 -4.60 12.84
CA PHE A 61 -10.26 -5.43 11.82
C PHE A 61 -11.11 -6.67 11.48
N LYS A 62 -11.34 -6.91 10.19
CA LYS A 62 -12.04 -8.09 9.66
C LYS A 62 -11.16 -8.76 8.60
N ARG A 63 -10.58 -9.92 8.94
CA ARG A 63 -9.57 -10.62 8.13
C ARG A 63 -9.96 -10.86 6.65
N LEU A 64 -11.25 -11.10 6.39
CA LEU A 64 -11.77 -11.46 5.07
C LEU A 64 -12.41 -10.28 4.33
N VAL A 65 -12.38 -9.07 4.89
CA VAL A 65 -12.93 -7.88 4.25
C VAL A 65 -11.79 -7.07 3.67
N TYR A 66 -11.80 -6.89 2.36
CA TYR A 66 -10.81 -6.12 1.63
C TYR A 66 -11.43 -4.83 1.09
N ARG A 67 -10.64 -3.76 1.08
CA ARG A 67 -10.99 -2.51 0.41
C ARG A 67 -10.01 -2.25 -0.73
N GLU A 68 -10.53 -1.67 -1.80
CA GLU A 68 -9.72 -1.17 -2.91
C GLU A 68 -8.96 0.09 -2.47
N LEU A 69 -7.66 0.14 -2.71
CA LEU A 69 -6.84 1.33 -2.51
C LEU A 69 -6.90 2.20 -3.76
N LYS A 70 -7.06 3.51 -3.56
CA LYS A 70 -7.15 4.49 -4.64
C LYS A 70 -5.77 4.99 -5.02
N TRP A 71 -5.40 4.76 -6.27
CA TRP A 71 -4.20 5.32 -6.87
C TRP A 71 -4.24 6.85 -6.89
N ARG A 72 -3.09 7.46 -6.58
CA ARG A 72 -2.83 8.89 -6.67
C ARG A 72 -1.58 9.09 -7.53
N SER A 73 -1.47 10.23 -8.18
CA SER A 73 -0.26 10.62 -8.93
C SER A 73 0.24 11.95 -8.41
N ASP A 74 1.54 12.02 -8.14
CA ASP A 74 2.24 13.29 -7.86
C ASP A 74 2.63 14.04 -9.15
N SER A 75 2.47 13.40 -10.31
CA SER A 75 2.81 13.97 -11.61
C SER A 75 1.61 14.69 -12.24
N LEU A 76 1.88 15.83 -12.87
CA LEU A 76 0.90 16.53 -13.70
C LEU A 76 0.68 15.81 -15.04
N ASN A 77 1.61 14.92 -15.42
CA ASN A 77 1.50 14.12 -16.63
C ASN A 77 0.66 12.86 -16.36
N LYS A 78 -0.52 12.77 -16.98
CA LYS A 78 -1.45 11.64 -16.78
C LYS A 78 -0.93 10.29 -17.29
N GLY A 79 0.11 10.28 -18.13
CA GLY A 79 0.75 9.05 -18.63
C GLY A 79 1.99 8.61 -17.83
N ASP A 80 2.33 9.31 -16.76
CA ASP A 80 3.49 9.01 -15.93
C ASP A 80 3.09 8.07 -14.79
N ASP A 81 3.17 6.77 -15.07
CA ASP A 81 2.88 5.69 -14.13
C ASP A 81 3.94 5.55 -13.03
N THR A 82 5.13 6.10 -13.22
CA THR A 82 6.21 6.09 -12.22
C THR A 82 5.88 6.93 -10.97
N ALA A 83 4.94 7.88 -11.12
CA ALA A 83 4.44 8.71 -10.04
C ALA A 83 3.20 8.14 -9.32
N LEU A 84 2.65 7.02 -9.82
CA LEU A 84 1.48 6.39 -9.22
C LEU A 84 1.82 5.72 -7.89
N HIS A 85 1.02 6.03 -6.88
CA HIS A 85 1.17 5.43 -5.56
C HIS A 85 -0.16 5.29 -4.81
N CYS A 86 -0.19 4.37 -3.84
CA CYS A 86 -1.23 4.25 -2.82
C CYS A 86 -0.60 4.28 -1.43
N ASP A 87 -1.10 5.12 -0.54
CA ASP A 87 -0.59 5.22 0.83
C ASP A 87 -1.53 4.55 1.83
N VAL A 88 -0.96 3.79 2.76
CA VAL A 88 -1.68 3.21 3.91
C VAL A 88 -0.91 3.48 5.20
N THR A 89 -1.56 4.12 6.16
CA THR A 89 -1.02 4.34 7.51
C THR A 89 -1.43 3.18 8.42
N PHE A 90 -0.45 2.50 9.02
CA PHE A 90 -0.68 1.34 9.88
C PHE A 90 -0.65 1.73 11.36
N GLU A 91 -1.81 2.01 11.91
CA GLU A 91 -2.02 2.41 13.31
C GLU A 91 -2.43 1.23 14.21
N LEU A 92 -2.95 0.16 13.60
CA LEU A 92 -3.28 -1.09 14.29
C LEU A 92 -2.09 -2.05 14.26
N ALA A 93 -1.85 -2.73 15.37
CA ALA A 93 -0.92 -3.86 15.41
C ALA A 93 -1.62 -5.12 14.90
N GLY A 94 -0.94 -5.90 14.08
CA GLY A 94 -1.48 -7.15 13.53
C GLY A 94 -0.82 -7.54 12.22
N SER A 95 -1.33 -8.63 11.64
CA SER A 95 -0.93 -9.11 10.33
C SER A 95 -2.03 -8.80 9.32
N PHE A 96 -1.67 -8.00 8.32
CA PHE A 96 -2.56 -7.58 7.25
C PHE A 96 -2.11 -8.19 5.93
N HIS A 97 -3.05 -8.36 5.02
CA HIS A 97 -2.85 -8.98 3.73
C HIS A 97 -3.30 -8.03 2.63
N TYR A 98 -2.53 -7.98 1.55
CA TYR A 98 -2.86 -7.24 0.35
C TYR A 98 -2.70 -8.16 -0.87
N PHE A 99 -3.38 -7.83 -1.96
CA PHE A 99 -3.20 -8.44 -3.28
C PHE A 99 -3.59 -7.43 -4.35
N PHE A 100 -3.18 -7.65 -5.60
CA PHE A 100 -3.64 -6.85 -6.73
C PHE A 100 -4.09 -7.73 -7.89
N ILE A 101 -4.92 -7.17 -8.76
CA ILE A 101 -5.41 -7.81 -9.99
C ILE A 101 -5.33 -6.83 -11.16
N PRO A 102 -5.18 -7.30 -12.41
CA PRO A 102 -5.32 -6.45 -13.60
C PRO A 102 -6.69 -5.76 -13.65
N GLU A 103 -6.72 -4.50 -14.07
CA GLU A 103 -7.96 -3.78 -14.35
C GLU A 103 -8.49 -4.22 -15.72
N GLY A 104 -9.63 -4.93 -15.73
CA GLY A 104 -10.30 -5.40 -16.96
C GLY A 104 -10.31 -6.92 -17.18
N GLY A 105 -10.00 -7.72 -16.14
CA GLY A 105 -10.18 -9.18 -16.15
C GLY A 105 -11.61 -9.62 -15.83
#